data_AF-A0AAE1XKJ1-F1
#
_entry.id   AF-A0AAE1XKJ1-F1
#
_cell.length_a   1.000
_cell.length_b   1.000
_cell.length_c   1.000
_cell.angle_alpha   90.00
_cell.angle_beta   90.00
_cell.angle_gamma   90.00
#
_symmetry.space_group_name_H-M   'P 1'
#
loop_
_entity.id
_entity.type
_entity.pdbx_description
1 polymer ?
#
loop_
_entity_poly.entity_id
_entity_poly.type
_entity_poly.pdbx_seq_one_letter_code
_entity_poly.pdbx_strand_id
1 'polypeptide(L)'
;MAIFSLALACLALLAFLYKTLYRQQPKQNLPPGPKPWPIIGNLNLVGPIPHQSLHFLSQKYGEIMQLKFGTLPVVVAPSPEMAKQFLRVHDTTFASRPALSAGKYTSYNYSDLTWAPYGLYWRQTRKIYSMEIFNARKIESFEHIRVEEGRNFLSRLRSLSGKPVVLRDHLSRFSISSISRMVFGNKYFTEFEDEKAIMKVPELRQMLDEWLFLGGVFNFGDWTPWLSSLDLQGYVKRMKALAKKLDRFYNFVLDDHLTRKAARADFIPEDVLDSLLQLAEDSNLETKLTREHVKALAQISSTFIPRAHLPSHIRAATTWIVDELSTITTPLWNTDICAFSPQSQSSGRETDKVSGNESRDGLRHWATKTKRSFLGLGTTSVLDAELGVLVPVPVLFVEGKRGKGGSRGRGRPGGRGG
;
A
#
# COMPACT_ATOMS: atom_id res chain seq x y z
N MET A 1 46.39 -18.54 29.03
CA MET A 1 47.18 -17.85 27.98
C MET A 1 46.68 -18.14 26.57
N ALA A 2 46.62 -19.41 26.12
CA ALA A 2 46.22 -19.77 24.76
C ALA A 2 44.81 -19.28 24.33
N ILE A 3 43.82 -19.38 25.22
CA ILE A 3 42.45 -18.89 24.96
C ILE A 3 42.43 -17.36 24.80
N PHE A 4 43.22 -16.66 25.60
CA PHE A 4 43.31 -15.19 25.57
C PHE A 4 44.00 -14.71 24.29
N SER A 5 45.07 -15.38 23.85
CA SER A 5 45.74 -15.09 22.57
C SER A 5 44.86 -15.41 21.37
N LEU A 6 44.06 -16.48 21.42
CA LEU A 6 43.12 -16.82 20.35
C LEU A 6 42.01 -15.76 20.23
N ALA A 7 41.44 -15.32 21.36
CA ALA A 7 40.45 -14.25 21.39
C ALA A 7 40.99 -12.93 20.83
N LEU A 8 42.22 -12.56 21.18
CA LEU A 8 42.87 -11.35 20.67
C LEU A 8 43.13 -11.43 19.16
N ALA A 9 43.56 -12.60 18.66
CA ALA A 9 43.77 -12.85 17.24
C ALA A 9 42.44 -12.79 16.46
N CYS A 10 41.36 -13.36 17.00
CA CYS A 10 40.02 -13.25 16.41
C CYS A 10 39.53 -11.79 16.36
N LEU A 11 39.72 -11.02 17.43
CA LEU A 11 39.37 -9.59 17.46
C LEU A 11 40.19 -8.77 16.46
N ALA A 12 41.50 -9.04 16.34
CA ALA A 12 42.37 -8.39 15.37
C ALA A 12 41.97 -8.74 13.93
N LEU A 13 41.64 -10.00 13.66
CA LEU A 13 41.14 -10.45 12.36
C LEU A 13 39.80 -9.79 12.02
N LEU A 14 38.87 -9.73 12.98
CA LEU A 14 37.60 -9.03 12.82
C LEU A 14 37.79 -7.54 12.56
N ALA A 15 38.70 -6.88 13.28
CA ALA A 15 39.02 -5.46 13.08
C ALA A 15 39.69 -5.22 11.70
N PHE A 16 40.56 -6.12 11.27
CA PHE A 16 41.20 -6.06 9.95
C PHE A 16 40.19 -6.29 8.82
N LEU A 17 39.36 -7.34 8.91
CA LEU A 17 38.27 -7.60 7.98
C LEU A 17 37.30 -6.42 7.95
N TYR A 18 36.94 -5.87 9.11
CA TYR A 18 36.11 -4.69 9.23
C TYR A 18 36.72 -3.51 8.48
N LYS A 19 37.99 -3.16 8.74
CA LYS A 19 38.68 -2.04 8.07
C LYS A 19 38.78 -2.23 6.55
N THR A 20 38.97 -3.48 6.11
CA THR A 20 39.16 -3.81 4.69
C THR A 20 37.84 -3.83 3.93
N LEU A 21 36.78 -4.39 4.54
CA LEU A 21 35.42 -4.44 3.98
C LEU A 21 34.69 -3.10 4.08
N TYR A 22 34.95 -2.31 5.13
CA TYR A 22 34.41 -0.96 5.35
C TYR A 22 35.35 0.15 4.87
N ARG A 23 36.29 -0.15 3.95
CA ARG A 23 37.07 0.90 3.27
C ARG A 23 36.12 1.96 2.73
N GLN A 24 36.34 3.21 3.15
CA GLN A 24 35.48 4.32 2.79
C GLN A 24 35.43 4.43 1.27
N GLN A 25 34.21 4.32 0.73
CA GLN A 25 33.95 4.63 -0.66
C GLN A 25 34.38 6.08 -0.94
N PRO A 26 34.85 6.39 -2.16
CA PRO A 26 35.19 7.77 -2.52
C PRO A 26 34.03 8.71 -2.17
N LYS A 27 34.33 9.93 -1.72
CA LYS A 27 33.35 10.98 -1.40
C LYS A 27 32.52 11.28 -2.65
N GLN A 28 31.42 10.59 -2.80
CA GLN A 28 30.36 10.95 -3.71
C GLN A 28 29.50 12.01 -3.03
N ASN A 29 28.91 12.93 -3.80
CA ASN A 29 27.95 13.91 -3.30
C ASN A 29 26.63 13.18 -2.98
N LEU A 30 26.64 12.41 -1.90
CA LEU A 30 25.50 11.67 -1.41
C LEU A 30 24.63 12.58 -0.52
N PRO A 31 23.31 12.35 -0.47
CA PRO A 31 22.46 13.02 0.51
C PRO A 31 23.00 12.83 1.94
N PRO A 32 22.80 13.81 2.82
CA PRO A 32 23.17 13.70 4.22
C PRO A 32 22.46 12.52 4.89
N GLY A 33 23.03 11.98 5.97
CA GLY A 33 22.41 10.86 6.66
C GLY A 33 23.16 10.39 7.90
N PRO A 34 22.49 9.62 8.77
CA PRO A 34 23.12 9.02 9.94
C PRO A 34 24.18 8.00 9.51
N LYS A 35 25.31 7.98 10.23
CA LYS A 35 26.38 7.02 9.98
C LYS A 35 25.87 5.59 10.18
N PRO A 36 25.94 4.70 9.17
CA PRO A 36 25.40 3.35 9.28
C PRO A 36 26.27 2.46 10.17
N TRP A 37 25.63 1.62 10.97
CA TRP A 37 26.30 0.56 11.72
C TRP A 37 26.78 -0.57 10.80
N PRO A 38 27.76 -1.36 11.27
CA PRO A 38 28.17 -2.55 10.56
C PRO A 38 27.00 -3.52 10.38
N ILE A 39 26.90 -4.18 9.21
CA ILE A 39 25.90 -5.20 8.86
C ILE A 39 24.45 -4.70 8.79
N ILE A 40 23.90 -4.13 9.87
CA ILE A 40 22.49 -3.72 9.99
C ILE A 40 22.20 -2.34 9.40
N GLY A 41 23.22 -1.50 9.19
CA GLY A 41 23.04 -0.14 8.69
C GLY A 41 22.38 0.79 9.72
N ASN A 42 21.27 1.42 9.37
CA ASN A 42 20.52 2.37 10.19
C ASN A 42 19.22 1.77 10.74
N LEU A 43 19.04 0.45 10.68
CA LEU A 43 17.82 -0.21 11.16
C LEU A 43 17.58 0.01 12.66
N ASN A 44 18.64 0.20 13.44
CA ASN A 44 18.57 0.56 14.85
C ASN A 44 17.90 1.94 15.10
N LEU A 45 17.76 2.77 14.06
CA LEU A 45 17.11 4.09 14.15
C LEU A 45 15.65 4.05 13.71
N VAL A 46 15.15 2.89 13.27
CA VAL A 46 13.78 2.72 12.77
C VAL A 46 12.98 1.96 13.84
N GLY A 47 12.07 2.66 14.49
CA GLY A 47 11.23 2.09 15.54
C GLY A 47 10.02 1.30 14.99
N PRO A 48 9.10 0.88 15.88
CA PRO A 48 7.88 0.15 15.52
C PRO A 48 6.96 0.91 14.55
N ILE A 49 7.08 2.24 14.49
CA ILE A 49 6.36 3.11 13.58
C ILE A 49 7.37 3.81 12.64
N PRO A 50 7.76 3.16 11.52
CA PRO A 50 8.90 3.61 10.71
C PRO A 50 8.77 5.04 10.18
N HIS A 51 7.58 5.43 9.74
CA HIS A 51 7.35 6.76 9.16
C HIS A 51 7.58 7.89 10.18
N GLN A 52 7.27 7.69 11.47
CA GLN A 52 7.57 8.65 12.52
C GLN A 52 9.08 8.74 12.78
N SER A 53 9.78 7.61 12.86
CA SER A 53 11.24 7.60 13.00
C SER A 53 11.93 8.31 11.84
N LEU A 54 11.48 8.07 10.60
CA LEU A 54 11.99 8.76 9.41
C LEU A 54 11.69 10.26 9.44
N HIS A 55 10.52 10.67 9.93
CA HIS A 55 10.21 12.07 10.12
C HIS A 55 11.17 12.73 11.13
N PHE A 56 11.40 12.12 12.30
CA PHE A 56 12.37 12.64 13.28
C PHE A 56 13.79 12.74 12.71
N LEU A 57 14.21 11.77 11.91
CA LEU A 57 15.50 11.84 11.23
C LEU A 57 15.54 12.99 10.20
N SER A 58 14.45 13.22 9.48
CA SER A 58 14.39 14.31 8.49
C SER A 58 14.57 15.70 9.11
N GLN A 59 14.10 15.92 10.36
CA GLN A 59 14.34 17.17 11.07
C GLN A 59 15.83 17.48 11.29
N LYS A 60 16.68 16.43 11.32
CA LYS A 60 18.13 16.55 11.51
C LYS A 60 18.91 16.56 10.20
N TYR A 61 18.48 15.77 9.22
CA TYR A 61 19.24 15.54 7.98
C TYR A 61 18.69 16.32 6.78
N GLY A 62 17.50 16.92 6.89
CA GLY A 62 16.91 17.80 5.89
C GLY A 62 15.94 17.10 4.94
N GLU A 63 15.64 17.80 3.83
CA GLU A 63 14.58 17.47 2.86
C GLU A 63 14.89 16.27 1.96
N ILE A 64 16.13 15.78 1.99
CA ILE A 64 16.56 14.53 1.39
C ILE A 64 17.61 13.91 2.29
N MET A 65 17.47 12.63 2.60
CA MET A 65 18.44 11.93 3.42
C MET A 65 18.71 10.52 2.93
N GLN A 66 19.93 10.05 3.15
CA GLN A 66 20.32 8.69 2.84
C GLN A 66 20.45 7.85 4.11
N LEU A 67 19.81 6.70 4.10
CA LEU A 67 19.92 5.63 5.07
C LEU A 67 20.54 4.39 4.40
N LYS A 68 20.90 3.42 5.22
CA LYS A 68 21.33 2.10 4.78
C LYS A 68 20.55 1.06 5.56
N PHE A 69 19.74 0.23 4.91
CA PHE A 69 19.01 -0.85 5.55
C PHE A 69 19.72 -2.16 5.24
N GLY A 70 20.31 -2.79 6.27
CA GLY A 70 21.22 -3.90 6.08
C GLY A 70 22.38 -3.48 5.17
N THR A 71 22.41 -4.02 3.94
CA THR A 71 23.38 -3.60 2.92
C THR A 71 22.88 -2.64 1.86
N LEU A 72 21.57 -2.44 1.77
CA LEU A 72 20.98 -1.67 0.69
C LEU A 72 20.92 -0.19 1.06
N PRO A 73 21.32 0.72 0.15
CA PRO A 73 21.10 2.15 0.33
C PRO A 73 19.62 2.47 0.18
N VAL A 74 19.16 3.43 0.97
CA VAL A 74 17.78 3.92 0.99
C VAL A 74 17.82 5.44 0.95
N VAL A 75 17.06 6.05 0.03
CA VAL A 75 16.90 7.50 0.00
C VAL A 75 15.51 7.85 0.46
N VAL A 76 15.40 8.80 1.38
CA VAL A 76 14.12 9.25 1.93
C VAL A 76 13.90 10.69 1.49
N ALA A 77 12.71 10.94 0.94
CA ALA A 77 12.23 12.24 0.48
C ALA A 77 11.09 12.73 1.39
N PRO A 78 11.39 13.33 2.55
CA PRO A 78 10.40 13.75 3.53
C PRO A 78 9.59 15.00 3.15
N SER A 79 10.07 15.85 2.21
CA SER A 79 9.36 17.06 1.79
C SER A 79 8.53 16.85 0.52
N PRO A 80 7.42 17.60 0.33
CA PRO A 80 6.64 17.57 -0.91
C PRO A 80 7.46 17.94 -2.16
N GLU A 81 8.38 18.89 -2.02
CA GLU A 81 9.27 19.36 -3.08
C GLU A 81 10.17 18.22 -3.55
N MET A 82 10.73 17.46 -2.61
CA MET A 82 11.57 16.32 -2.92
C MET A 82 10.74 15.15 -3.44
N ALA A 83 9.58 14.86 -2.84
CA ALA A 83 8.67 13.83 -3.33
C ALA A 83 8.27 14.07 -4.79
N LYS A 84 8.03 15.32 -5.20
CA LYS A 84 7.79 15.71 -6.60
C LYS A 84 8.96 15.36 -7.52
N GLN A 85 10.21 15.46 -7.06
CA GLN A 85 11.36 15.05 -7.86
C GLN A 85 11.30 13.56 -8.19
N PHE A 86 11.01 12.71 -7.20
CA PHE A 86 10.95 11.26 -7.38
C PHE A 86 9.71 10.78 -8.15
N LEU A 87 8.56 11.38 -7.88
CA LEU A 87 7.25 10.88 -8.32
C LEU A 87 6.72 11.54 -9.59
N ARG A 88 7.35 12.64 -10.04
CA ARG A 88 6.89 13.38 -11.22
C ARG A 88 8.01 13.78 -12.16
N VAL A 89 9.11 14.34 -11.64
CA VAL A 89 10.21 14.82 -12.52
C VAL A 89 11.05 13.65 -13.04
N HIS A 90 11.30 12.67 -12.17
CA HIS A 90 12.09 11.48 -12.46
C HIS A 90 11.28 10.19 -12.23
N ASP A 91 9.97 10.28 -12.43
CA ASP A 91 8.99 9.21 -12.17
C ASP A 91 9.39 7.88 -12.82
N THR A 92 9.78 7.89 -14.10
CA THR A 92 10.20 6.70 -14.84
C THR A 92 11.47 6.06 -14.28
N THR A 93 12.42 6.87 -13.78
CA THR A 93 13.67 6.37 -13.15
C THR A 93 13.37 5.66 -11.84
N PHE A 94 12.38 6.15 -11.07
CA PHE A 94 12.01 5.63 -9.75
C PHE A 94 10.73 4.79 -9.75
N ALA A 95 10.19 4.47 -10.93
CA ALA A 95 8.94 3.72 -11.06
C ALA A 95 9.10 2.25 -10.66
N SER A 96 10.30 1.68 -10.78
CA SER A 96 10.53 0.26 -10.50
C SER A 96 10.42 -0.05 -9.00
N ARG A 97 9.92 -1.25 -8.67
CA ARG A 97 9.78 -1.73 -7.30
C ARG A 97 11.00 -2.56 -6.87
N PRO A 98 11.44 -2.45 -5.60
CA PRO A 98 12.45 -3.37 -5.06
C PRO A 98 11.90 -4.79 -4.99
N ALA A 99 12.76 -5.78 -5.25
CA ALA A 99 12.39 -7.19 -5.26
C ALA A 99 12.30 -7.77 -3.83
N LEU A 100 11.25 -7.38 -3.10
CA LEU A 100 11.01 -7.85 -1.73
C LEU A 100 10.36 -9.25 -1.71
N SER A 101 10.61 -10.01 -0.63
CA SER A 101 10.06 -11.35 -0.44
C SER A 101 8.53 -11.40 -0.52
N ALA A 102 7.84 -10.35 -0.08
CA ALA A 102 6.38 -10.23 -0.21
C ALA A 102 5.95 -10.35 -1.69
N GLY A 103 6.51 -9.50 -2.57
CA GLY A 103 6.21 -9.57 -4.00
C GLY A 103 6.52 -10.94 -4.62
N LYS A 104 7.58 -11.61 -4.16
CA LYS A 104 7.93 -12.96 -4.62
C LYS A 104 6.89 -14.00 -4.24
N TYR A 105 6.53 -14.06 -2.96
CA TYR A 105 5.80 -15.19 -2.39
C TYR A 105 4.30 -14.95 -2.29
N THR A 106 3.84 -13.70 -2.12
CA THR A 106 2.41 -13.39 -1.94
C THR A 106 1.76 -12.74 -3.16
N SER A 107 2.53 -12.49 -4.22
CA SER A 107 2.09 -11.76 -5.41
C SER A 107 2.49 -12.46 -6.71
N TYR A 108 2.42 -13.79 -6.70
CA TYR A 108 2.69 -14.65 -7.86
C TYR A 108 4.01 -14.33 -8.57
N ASN A 109 5.08 -14.15 -7.80
CA ASN A 109 6.40 -13.78 -8.31
C ASN A 109 6.40 -12.44 -9.08
N TYR A 110 5.92 -11.38 -8.41
CA TYR A 110 5.89 -10.00 -8.93
C TYR A 110 4.98 -9.82 -10.16
N SER A 111 3.92 -10.62 -10.22
CA SER A 111 2.93 -10.59 -11.30
C SER A 111 1.72 -9.70 -10.99
N ASP A 112 1.63 -9.08 -9.82
CA ASP A 112 0.60 -8.08 -9.55
C ASP A 112 1.06 -6.66 -9.92
N LEU A 113 0.13 -5.70 -9.93
CA LEU A 113 0.42 -4.30 -10.29
C LEU A 113 1.29 -3.59 -9.24
N THR A 114 1.27 -4.04 -7.98
CA THR A 114 1.89 -3.34 -6.85
C THR A 114 3.37 -3.64 -6.73
N TRP A 115 3.77 -4.87 -7.04
CA TRP A 115 5.13 -5.41 -6.90
C TRP A 115 5.85 -5.64 -8.23
N ALA A 116 5.14 -5.65 -9.37
CA ALA A 116 5.77 -5.81 -10.67
C ALA A 116 6.82 -4.70 -10.92
N PRO A 117 8.02 -5.06 -11.44
CA PRO A 117 9.00 -4.07 -11.86
C PRO A 117 8.45 -3.24 -13.01
N TYR A 118 8.89 -1.98 -13.11
CA TYR A 118 8.47 -1.12 -14.20
C TYR A 118 8.96 -1.67 -15.54
N GLY A 119 8.04 -1.79 -16.50
CA GLY A 119 8.31 -2.39 -17.81
C GLY A 119 7.03 -2.48 -18.66
N LEU A 120 7.12 -3.15 -19.80
CA LEU A 120 5.99 -3.31 -20.73
C LEU A 120 4.78 -3.95 -20.05
N TYR A 121 4.99 -5.06 -19.33
CA TYR A 121 3.95 -5.74 -18.57
C TYR A 121 3.22 -4.83 -17.58
N TRP A 122 3.96 -4.08 -16.77
CA TRP A 122 3.38 -3.17 -15.77
C TRP A 122 2.58 -2.05 -16.44
N ARG A 123 3.09 -1.46 -17.52
CA ARG A 123 2.40 -0.38 -18.27
C ARG A 123 1.11 -0.89 -18.91
N GLN A 124 1.15 -2.07 -19.54
CA GLN A 124 -0.03 -2.72 -20.11
C GLN A 124 -1.07 -3.01 -19.02
N THR A 125 -0.65 -3.59 -17.90
CA THR A 125 -1.55 -3.92 -16.79
C THR A 125 -2.17 -2.67 -16.19
N ARG A 126 -1.40 -1.58 -15.99
CA ARG A 126 -1.92 -0.27 -15.57
C ARG A 126 -2.97 0.24 -16.54
N LYS A 127 -2.72 0.14 -17.86
CA LYS A 127 -3.69 0.53 -18.90
C LYS A 127 -4.97 -0.29 -18.81
N ILE A 128 -4.88 -1.62 -18.66
CA ILE A 128 -6.04 -2.50 -18.47
C ILE A 128 -6.86 -2.05 -17.26
N TYR A 129 -6.22 -1.76 -16.13
CA TYR A 129 -6.92 -1.27 -14.95
C TYR A 129 -7.66 0.04 -15.18
N SER A 130 -6.97 1.04 -15.74
CA SER A 130 -7.57 2.35 -15.99
C SER A 130 -8.70 2.31 -17.02
N MET A 131 -8.55 1.50 -18.07
CA MET A 131 -9.46 1.51 -19.21
C MET A 131 -10.60 0.51 -19.10
N GLU A 132 -10.37 -0.67 -18.51
CA GLU A 132 -11.33 -1.78 -18.55
C GLU A 132 -11.94 -2.07 -17.17
N ILE A 133 -11.12 -2.02 -16.11
CA ILE A 133 -11.53 -2.50 -14.78
C ILE A 133 -12.10 -1.38 -13.90
N PHE A 134 -11.44 -0.22 -13.88
CA PHE A 134 -11.79 0.93 -13.03
C PHE A 134 -12.27 2.15 -13.82
N ASN A 135 -12.78 1.95 -15.04
CA ASN A 135 -13.43 3.03 -15.77
C ASN A 135 -14.82 3.36 -15.18
N ALA A 136 -15.29 4.59 -15.39
CA ALA A 136 -16.55 5.07 -14.84
C ALA A 136 -17.75 4.17 -15.19
N ARG A 137 -17.85 3.72 -16.45
CA ARG A 137 -18.93 2.87 -16.94
C ARG A 137 -18.97 1.51 -16.24
N LYS A 138 -17.81 0.86 -16.04
CA LYS A 138 -17.71 -0.43 -15.32
C LYS A 138 -18.07 -0.23 -13.85
N ILE A 139 -17.61 0.84 -13.22
CA ILE A 139 -17.97 1.17 -11.84
C ILE A 139 -19.48 1.44 -11.69
N GLU A 140 -20.09 2.15 -12.63
CA GLU A 140 -21.54 2.40 -12.67
C GLU A 140 -22.33 1.10 -12.85
N SER A 141 -21.85 0.16 -13.68
CA SER A 141 -22.50 -1.15 -13.84
C SER A 141 -22.63 -1.93 -12.52
N PHE A 142 -21.72 -1.67 -11.57
CA PHE A 142 -21.73 -2.27 -10.23
C PHE A 142 -22.56 -1.49 -9.19
N GLU A 143 -23.32 -0.46 -9.58
CA GLU A 143 -24.16 0.30 -8.66
C GLU A 143 -25.13 -0.59 -7.89
N HIS A 144 -25.78 -1.52 -8.58
CA HIS A 144 -26.74 -2.44 -7.97
C HIS A 144 -26.13 -3.24 -6.81
N ILE A 145 -24.88 -3.68 -6.93
CA ILE A 145 -24.14 -4.39 -5.88
C ILE A 145 -23.94 -3.49 -4.66
N ARG A 146 -23.47 -2.25 -4.87
CA ARG A 146 -23.23 -1.30 -3.77
C ARG A 146 -24.52 -0.94 -3.04
N VAL A 147 -25.62 -0.76 -3.78
CA VAL A 147 -26.94 -0.46 -3.21
C VAL A 147 -27.45 -1.63 -2.38
N GLU A 148 -27.35 -2.87 -2.89
CA GLU A 148 -27.78 -4.06 -2.18
C GLU A 148 -26.95 -4.32 -0.91
N GLU A 149 -25.62 -4.28 -1.01
CA GLU A 149 -24.74 -4.45 0.15
C GLU A 149 -24.90 -3.30 1.17
N GLY A 150 -25.21 -2.09 0.71
CA GLY A 150 -25.53 -0.96 1.57
C GLY A 150 -26.82 -1.19 2.37
N ARG A 151 -27.86 -1.74 1.74
CA ARG A 151 -29.09 -2.15 2.42
C ARG A 151 -28.83 -3.26 3.42
N ASN A 152 -28.02 -4.26 3.07
CA ASN A 152 -27.65 -5.36 3.97
C ASN A 152 -26.90 -4.84 5.21
N PHE A 153 -25.97 -3.91 5.01
CA PHE A 153 -25.23 -3.24 6.08
C PHE A 153 -26.18 -2.49 7.04
N LEU A 154 -27.07 -1.65 6.49
CA LEU A 154 -28.02 -0.87 7.30
C LEU A 154 -29.02 -1.77 8.02
N SER A 155 -29.53 -2.82 7.36
CA SER A 155 -30.43 -3.80 7.97
C SER A 155 -29.79 -4.47 9.18
N ARG A 156 -28.53 -4.91 9.06
CA ARG A 156 -27.77 -5.49 10.17
C ARG A 156 -27.60 -4.50 11.31
N LEU A 157 -27.22 -3.24 11.05
CA LEU A 157 -27.09 -2.24 12.11
C LEU A 157 -28.43 -1.97 12.80
N ARG A 158 -29.54 -1.92 12.05
CA ARG A 158 -30.88 -1.74 12.59
C ARG A 158 -31.26 -2.89 13.54
N SER A 159 -30.89 -4.13 13.22
CA SER A 159 -31.14 -5.29 14.09
C SER A 159 -30.37 -5.24 15.43
N LEU A 160 -29.32 -4.41 15.50
CA LEU A 160 -28.49 -4.20 16.69
C LEU A 160 -28.82 -2.88 17.41
N SER A 161 -29.91 -2.21 17.03
CA SER A 161 -30.32 -0.94 17.63
C SER A 161 -30.45 -1.05 19.14
N GLY A 162 -30.01 -0.01 19.84
CA GLY A 162 -29.99 0.05 21.31
C GLY A 162 -28.82 -0.69 21.98
N LYS A 163 -27.89 -1.27 21.21
CA LYS A 163 -26.66 -1.90 21.74
C LYS A 163 -25.42 -1.17 21.24
N PRO A 164 -24.36 -1.04 22.06
CA PRO A 164 -23.05 -0.61 21.57
C PRO A 164 -22.54 -1.57 20.49
N VAL A 165 -22.03 -1.02 19.38
CA VAL A 165 -21.51 -1.80 18.24
C VAL A 165 -20.13 -1.30 17.82
N VAL A 166 -19.26 -2.23 17.42
CA VAL A 166 -17.95 -1.91 16.85
C VAL A 166 -18.10 -1.69 15.34
N LEU A 167 -18.28 -0.44 14.93
CA LEU A 167 -18.60 -0.08 13.54
C LEU A 167 -17.53 -0.55 12.53
N ARG A 168 -16.26 -0.61 12.93
CA ARG A 168 -15.14 -1.06 12.11
C ARG A 168 -15.39 -2.43 11.47
N ASP A 169 -15.91 -3.39 12.24
CA ASP A 169 -16.11 -4.76 11.75
C ASP A 169 -17.27 -4.83 10.75
N HIS A 170 -18.33 -4.04 10.97
CA HIS A 170 -19.44 -3.93 10.02
C HIS A 170 -19.02 -3.25 8.71
N LEU A 171 -18.21 -2.19 8.78
CA LEU A 171 -17.67 -1.50 7.60
C LEU A 171 -16.70 -2.40 6.82
N SER A 172 -15.76 -3.06 7.50
CA SER A 172 -14.84 -4.02 6.88
C SER A 172 -15.60 -5.10 6.11
N ARG A 173 -16.65 -5.64 6.72
CA ARG A 173 -17.49 -6.64 6.08
C ARG A 173 -18.24 -6.09 4.87
N PHE A 174 -18.85 -4.91 4.99
CA PHE A 174 -19.53 -4.25 3.87
C PHE A 174 -18.57 -4.06 2.69
N SER A 175 -17.35 -3.58 2.95
CA SER A 175 -16.31 -3.44 1.93
C SER A 175 -15.93 -4.78 1.31
N ILE A 176 -15.59 -5.79 2.10
CA ILE A 176 -15.19 -7.11 1.59
C ILE A 176 -16.31 -7.74 0.76
N SER A 177 -17.56 -7.66 1.21
CA SER A 177 -18.71 -8.24 0.50
C SER A 177 -18.98 -7.53 -0.82
N SER A 178 -18.95 -6.19 -0.82
CA SER A 178 -19.13 -5.38 -2.03
C SER A 178 -18.05 -5.66 -3.06
N ILE A 179 -16.77 -5.68 -2.63
CA ILE A 179 -15.64 -5.88 -3.52
C ILE A 179 -15.61 -7.30 -4.05
N SER A 180 -15.85 -8.30 -3.21
CA SER A 180 -15.86 -9.70 -3.64
C SER A 180 -16.91 -9.93 -4.73
N ARG A 181 -18.10 -9.32 -4.61
CA ARG A 181 -19.14 -9.39 -5.63
C ARG A 181 -18.78 -8.64 -6.90
N MET A 182 -18.15 -7.47 -6.80
CA MET A 182 -17.69 -6.73 -7.99
C MET A 182 -16.56 -7.47 -8.71
N VAL A 183 -15.67 -8.13 -7.97
CA VAL A 183 -14.48 -8.77 -8.54
C VAL A 183 -14.75 -10.18 -9.05
N PHE A 184 -15.54 -10.97 -8.32
CA PHE A 184 -15.77 -12.40 -8.59
C PHE A 184 -17.22 -12.72 -8.97
N GLY A 185 -18.13 -11.74 -8.97
CA GLY A 185 -19.56 -11.93 -9.28
C GLY A 185 -20.35 -12.59 -8.15
N ASN A 186 -20.10 -13.88 -7.91
CA ASN A 186 -20.81 -14.70 -6.92
C ASN A 186 -20.27 -14.54 -5.49
N LYS A 187 -21.12 -14.86 -4.50
CA LYS A 187 -20.71 -14.94 -3.08
C LYS A 187 -19.96 -16.25 -2.84
N TYR A 188 -18.66 -16.28 -3.09
CA TYR A 188 -17.77 -17.40 -2.69
C TYR A 188 -17.56 -17.50 -1.18
N PHE A 189 -18.20 -16.62 -0.42
CA PHE A 189 -18.13 -16.54 1.03
C PHE A 189 -19.52 -16.34 1.63
N THR A 190 -19.83 -17.10 2.67
CA THR A 190 -21.07 -16.99 3.44
C THR A 190 -20.82 -17.16 4.93
N GLU A 191 -21.79 -16.72 5.73
CA GLU A 191 -21.85 -16.99 7.18
C GLU A 191 -22.50 -18.33 7.49
N PHE A 192 -23.32 -18.84 6.57
CA PHE A 192 -24.05 -20.09 6.69
C PHE A 192 -23.32 -21.18 5.92
N GLU A 193 -23.71 -22.44 6.14
CA GLU A 193 -23.29 -23.53 5.24
C GLU A 193 -24.08 -23.38 3.93
N ASP A 194 -23.41 -22.83 2.91
CA ASP A 194 -23.89 -22.81 1.53
C ASP A 194 -22.98 -23.75 0.74
N GLU A 195 -23.57 -24.67 0.00
CA GLU A 195 -22.86 -25.67 -0.82
C GLU A 195 -21.90 -25.01 -1.83
N LYS A 196 -22.12 -23.75 -2.21
CA LYS A 196 -21.29 -23.02 -3.18
C LYS A 196 -20.16 -22.21 -2.58
N ALA A 197 -20.11 -22.01 -1.26
CA ALA A 197 -19.04 -21.23 -0.64
C ALA A 197 -17.84 -22.08 -0.24
N ILE A 198 -16.68 -21.67 -0.74
CA ILE A 198 -15.40 -22.35 -0.49
C ILE A 198 -14.87 -22.01 0.90
N MET A 199 -15.27 -20.85 1.43
CA MET A 199 -14.62 -20.23 2.60
C MET A 199 -15.62 -19.39 3.40
N LYS A 200 -15.53 -19.45 4.73
CA LYS A 200 -16.35 -18.60 5.61
C LYS A 200 -15.81 -17.16 5.63
N VAL A 201 -16.68 -16.17 5.85
CA VAL A 201 -16.26 -14.74 5.93
C VAL A 201 -15.12 -14.49 6.94
N PRO A 202 -15.09 -15.09 8.15
CA PRO A 202 -13.98 -14.93 9.07
C PRO A 202 -12.64 -15.48 8.55
N GLU A 203 -12.67 -16.58 7.80
CA GLU A 203 -11.47 -17.18 7.21
C GLU A 203 -10.92 -16.31 6.09
N LEU A 204 -11.80 -15.74 5.25
CA LEU A 204 -11.41 -14.75 4.24
C LEU A 204 -10.76 -13.54 4.89
N ARG A 205 -11.38 -13.00 5.94
CA ARG A 205 -10.85 -11.86 6.68
C ARG A 205 -9.46 -12.18 7.23
N GLN A 206 -9.28 -13.34 7.86
CA GLN A 206 -7.97 -13.77 8.35
C GLN A 206 -6.94 -13.90 7.22
N MET A 207 -7.34 -14.42 6.06
CA MET A 207 -6.46 -14.55 4.90
C MET A 207 -6.04 -13.17 4.35
N LEU A 208 -6.97 -12.21 4.27
CA LEU A 208 -6.72 -10.83 3.83
C LEU A 208 -5.87 -10.05 4.85
N ASP A 209 -6.15 -10.20 6.14
CA ASP A 209 -5.39 -9.55 7.22
C ASP A 209 -3.94 -10.05 7.23
N GLU A 210 -3.74 -11.36 7.06
CA GLU A 210 -2.40 -11.96 6.93
C GLU A 210 -1.69 -11.46 5.66
N TRP A 211 -2.40 -11.36 4.54
CA TRP A 211 -1.85 -10.85 3.29
C TRP A 211 -1.41 -9.39 3.40
N LEU A 212 -2.25 -8.52 3.97
CA LEU A 212 -1.94 -7.11 4.21
C LEU A 212 -0.76 -6.94 5.17
N PHE A 213 -0.74 -7.74 6.25
CA PHE A 213 0.36 -7.75 7.19
C PHE A 213 1.68 -8.13 6.49
N LEU A 214 1.72 -9.30 5.83
CA LEU A 214 2.92 -9.80 5.17
C LEU A 214 3.37 -8.94 3.98
N GLY A 215 2.46 -8.22 3.34
CA GLY A 215 2.78 -7.23 2.30
C GLY A 215 3.52 -6.01 2.85
N GLY A 216 3.27 -5.62 4.10
CA GLY A 216 3.85 -4.43 4.73
C GLY A 216 4.96 -4.69 5.75
N VAL A 217 5.19 -5.95 6.15
CA VAL A 217 6.21 -6.25 7.19
C VAL A 217 7.62 -5.89 6.74
N PHE A 218 8.39 -5.39 7.70
CA PHE A 218 9.84 -5.33 7.57
C PHE A 218 10.43 -6.73 7.72
N ASN A 219 10.90 -7.32 6.61
CA ASN A 219 11.60 -8.60 6.58
C ASN A 219 13.12 -8.37 6.47
N PHE A 220 13.86 -8.76 7.51
CA PHE A 220 15.31 -8.59 7.61
C PHE A 220 16.05 -9.28 6.45
N GLY A 221 15.55 -10.42 5.98
CA GLY A 221 16.13 -11.16 4.86
C GLY A 221 16.16 -10.38 3.54
N ASP A 222 15.27 -9.40 3.34
CA ASP A 222 15.23 -8.56 2.15
C ASP A 222 16.35 -7.49 2.15
N TRP A 223 16.83 -7.11 3.34
CA TRP A 223 17.85 -6.06 3.51
C TRP A 223 19.25 -6.63 3.72
N THR A 224 19.35 -7.89 4.16
CA THR A 224 20.60 -8.64 4.32
C THR A 224 20.54 -9.96 3.55
N PRO A 225 20.82 -9.96 2.23
CA PRO A 225 20.59 -11.12 1.37
C PRO A 225 21.29 -12.41 1.80
N TRP A 226 22.48 -12.34 2.41
CA TRP A 226 23.19 -13.53 2.89
C TRP A 226 22.55 -14.21 4.12
N LEU A 227 21.62 -13.54 4.80
CA LEU A 227 20.83 -14.13 5.90
C LEU A 227 19.40 -14.49 5.46
N SER A 228 19.06 -14.28 4.18
CA SER A 228 17.71 -14.52 3.66
C SER A 228 17.25 -15.97 3.81
N SER A 229 18.17 -16.94 3.77
CA SER A 229 17.85 -18.37 3.91
C SER A 229 17.45 -18.78 5.32
N LEU A 230 17.83 -18.01 6.34
CA LEU A 230 17.56 -18.34 7.74
C LEU A 230 16.12 -18.04 8.15
N ASP A 231 15.43 -17.14 7.44
CA ASP A 231 14.07 -16.68 7.77
C ASP A 231 13.91 -16.35 9.27
N LEU A 232 14.80 -15.48 9.79
CA LEU A 232 14.92 -15.22 11.24
C LEU A 232 13.60 -14.78 11.91
N GLN A 233 12.69 -14.16 11.15
CA GLN A 233 11.38 -13.71 11.63
C GLN A 233 10.24 -14.69 11.30
N GLY A 234 10.52 -15.77 10.55
CA GLY A 234 9.52 -16.74 10.10
C GLY A 234 8.53 -16.20 9.05
N TYR A 235 8.77 -14.99 8.52
CA TYR A 235 7.85 -14.35 7.58
C TYR A 235 7.83 -15.03 6.23
N VAL A 236 8.96 -15.51 5.72
CA VAL A 236 9.00 -16.22 4.43
C VAL A 236 8.20 -17.53 4.52
N LYS A 237 8.31 -18.26 5.64
CA LYS A 237 7.49 -19.44 5.91
C LYS A 237 6.00 -19.10 5.91
N ARG A 238 5.60 -18.02 6.59
CA ARG A 238 4.19 -17.54 6.61
C ARG A 238 3.71 -17.13 5.22
N MET A 239 4.51 -16.39 4.46
CA MET A 239 4.21 -16.00 3.08
C MET A 239 3.97 -17.21 2.19
N LYS A 240 4.82 -18.25 2.27
CA LYS A 240 4.64 -19.49 1.51
C LYS A 240 3.37 -20.25 1.91
N ALA A 241 3.04 -20.27 3.20
CA ALA A 241 1.80 -20.89 3.67
C ALA A 241 0.57 -20.13 3.16
N LEU A 242 0.61 -18.80 3.20
CA LEU A 242 -0.43 -17.93 2.66
C LEU A 242 -0.57 -18.10 1.15
N ALA A 243 0.54 -18.15 0.40
CA ALA A 243 0.55 -18.35 -1.04
C ALA A 243 -0.25 -19.59 -1.45
N LYS A 244 -0.09 -20.71 -0.73
CA LYS A 244 -0.86 -21.93 -0.96
C LYS A 244 -2.36 -21.76 -0.70
N LYS A 245 -2.73 -20.96 0.32
CA LYS A 245 -4.14 -20.67 0.63
C LYS A 245 -4.77 -19.82 -0.47
N LEU A 246 -4.09 -18.73 -0.86
CA LEU A 246 -4.51 -17.86 -1.96
C LEU A 246 -4.64 -18.64 -3.26
N ASP A 247 -3.63 -19.43 -3.62
CA ASP A 247 -3.64 -20.18 -4.87
C ASP A 247 -4.79 -21.18 -4.95
N ARG A 248 -5.08 -21.92 -3.86
CA ARG A 248 -6.27 -22.79 -3.81
C ARG A 248 -7.58 -22.02 -4.01
N PHE A 249 -7.71 -20.88 -3.33
CA PHE A 249 -8.90 -20.04 -3.45
C PHE A 249 -9.06 -19.50 -4.87
N TYR A 250 -8.05 -18.85 -5.43
CA TYR A 250 -8.13 -18.28 -6.78
C TYR A 250 -8.24 -19.34 -7.88
N ASN A 251 -7.66 -20.53 -7.72
CA ASN A 251 -7.87 -21.62 -8.67
C ASN A 251 -9.34 -22.03 -8.72
N PHE A 252 -9.98 -22.27 -7.56
CA PHE A 252 -11.39 -22.61 -7.54
C PHE A 252 -12.24 -21.52 -8.21
N VAL A 253 -12.03 -20.25 -7.82
CA VAL A 253 -12.82 -19.14 -8.36
C VAL A 253 -12.64 -19.04 -9.87
N LEU A 254 -11.40 -19.17 -10.35
CA LEU A 254 -11.10 -19.08 -11.77
C LEU A 254 -11.67 -20.26 -12.57
N ASP A 255 -11.65 -21.47 -12.02
CA ASP A 255 -12.23 -22.66 -12.66
C ASP A 255 -13.77 -22.59 -12.72
N ASP A 256 -14.43 -22.03 -11.70
CA ASP A 256 -15.87 -21.73 -11.74
C ASP A 256 -16.20 -20.77 -12.88
N HIS A 257 -15.46 -19.66 -13.02
CA HIS A 257 -15.68 -18.67 -14.08
C HIS A 257 -15.44 -19.27 -15.48
N LEU A 258 -14.38 -20.08 -15.65
CA LEU A 258 -14.12 -20.77 -16.91
C LEU A 258 -15.23 -21.75 -17.27
N THR A 259 -15.78 -22.47 -16.29
CA THR A 259 -16.90 -23.41 -16.49
C THR A 259 -18.18 -22.65 -16.88
N ARG A 260 -18.49 -21.54 -16.20
CA ARG A 260 -19.62 -20.66 -16.53
C ARG A 260 -19.51 -20.08 -17.94
N LYS A 261 -18.29 -19.65 -18.31
CA LYS A 261 -17.99 -19.14 -19.66
C LYS A 261 -18.19 -20.21 -20.73
N ALA A 262 -17.70 -21.43 -20.51
CA ALA A 262 -17.85 -22.52 -21.47
C ALA A 262 -19.31 -22.96 -21.66
N ALA A 263 -20.16 -22.79 -20.64
CA ALA A 263 -21.58 -23.16 -20.70
C ALA A 263 -22.48 -22.16 -21.44
N ARG A 264 -21.99 -20.96 -21.77
CA ARG A 264 -22.78 -19.88 -22.39
C ARG A 264 -22.20 -19.52 -23.77
N ALA A 265 -23.01 -19.66 -24.82
CA ALA A 265 -22.60 -19.28 -26.19
C ALA A 265 -22.33 -17.77 -26.34
N ASP A 266 -23.18 -16.93 -25.72
CA ASP A 266 -23.06 -15.46 -25.73
C ASP A 266 -22.53 -14.95 -24.37
N PHE A 267 -21.28 -15.29 -24.05
CA PHE A 267 -20.67 -14.87 -22.79
C PHE A 267 -20.41 -13.35 -22.75
N ILE A 268 -21.11 -12.65 -21.86
CA ILE A 268 -20.91 -11.24 -21.56
C ILE A 268 -20.20 -11.14 -20.21
N PRO A 269 -19.05 -10.45 -20.10
CA PRO A 269 -18.37 -10.30 -18.82
C PRO A 269 -19.20 -9.52 -17.80
N GLU A 270 -19.59 -10.17 -16.71
CA GLU A 270 -20.42 -9.56 -15.67
C GLU A 270 -19.54 -8.89 -14.60
N ASP A 271 -18.46 -9.55 -14.18
CA ASP A 271 -17.55 -9.08 -13.13
C ASP A 271 -16.15 -8.69 -13.66
N VAL A 272 -15.23 -8.36 -12.74
CA VAL A 272 -13.83 -8.01 -13.10
C VAL A 272 -13.04 -9.22 -13.56
N LEU A 273 -13.24 -10.39 -12.94
CA LEU A 273 -12.51 -11.59 -13.29
C LEU A 273 -12.89 -12.09 -14.69
N ASP A 274 -14.18 -12.04 -15.04
CA ASP A 274 -14.67 -12.30 -16.39
C ASP A 274 -13.99 -11.40 -17.43
N SER A 275 -13.87 -10.09 -17.13
CA SER A 275 -13.18 -9.14 -18.00
C SER A 275 -11.69 -9.46 -18.14
N LEU A 276 -11.01 -9.84 -17.04
CA LEU A 276 -9.61 -10.25 -17.08
C LEU A 276 -9.39 -11.55 -17.87
N LEU A 277 -10.31 -12.52 -17.75
CA LEU A 277 -10.28 -13.77 -18.52
C LEU A 277 -10.47 -13.52 -20.02
N GLN A 278 -11.41 -12.64 -20.39
CA GLN A 278 -11.59 -12.24 -21.79
C GLN A 278 -10.34 -11.53 -22.34
N LEU A 279 -9.76 -10.61 -21.57
CA LEU A 279 -8.52 -9.92 -21.97
C LEU A 279 -7.34 -10.89 -22.09
N ALA A 280 -7.28 -11.95 -21.29
CA ALA A 280 -6.21 -12.94 -21.37
C ALA A 280 -6.23 -13.77 -22.67
N GLU A 281 -7.35 -13.79 -23.38
CA GLU A 281 -7.49 -14.43 -24.70
C GLU A 281 -7.11 -13.50 -25.85
N ASP A 282 -6.99 -12.19 -25.61
CA ASP A 282 -6.62 -11.23 -26.64
C ASP A 282 -5.16 -11.39 -27.07
N SER A 283 -4.97 -11.75 -28.34
CA SER A 283 -3.64 -11.91 -28.95
C SER A 283 -2.93 -10.57 -29.21
N ASN A 284 -3.63 -9.44 -29.12
CA ASN A 284 -3.07 -8.11 -29.41
C ASN A 284 -2.36 -7.50 -28.21
N LEU A 285 -2.38 -8.14 -27.04
CA LEU A 285 -1.63 -7.67 -25.88
C LEU A 285 -0.12 -7.78 -26.12
N GLU A 286 0.61 -6.71 -25.85
CA GLU A 286 2.08 -6.67 -25.92
C GLU A 286 2.73 -7.75 -25.05
N THR A 287 2.12 -8.07 -23.91
CA THR A 287 2.50 -9.18 -23.05
C THR A 287 1.30 -10.08 -22.78
N LYS A 288 1.38 -11.36 -23.17
CA LYS A 288 0.31 -12.33 -22.93
C LYS A 288 0.05 -12.52 -21.43
N LEU A 289 -1.21 -12.39 -21.02
CA LEU A 289 -1.62 -12.68 -19.65
C LEU A 289 -1.68 -14.20 -19.46
N THR A 290 -0.97 -14.69 -18.46
CA THR A 290 -1.00 -16.09 -18.05
C THR A 290 -2.08 -16.26 -16.98
N ARG A 291 -2.40 -17.51 -16.64
CA ARG A 291 -3.30 -17.80 -15.52
C ARG A 291 -2.81 -17.16 -14.21
N GLU A 292 -1.49 -17.20 -13.95
CA GLU A 292 -0.89 -16.57 -12.77
C GLU A 292 -1.00 -15.04 -12.80
N HIS A 293 -0.86 -14.41 -13.98
CA HIS A 293 -1.17 -12.99 -14.13
C HIS A 293 -2.62 -12.71 -13.75
N VAL A 294 -3.60 -13.45 -14.32
CA VAL A 294 -5.02 -13.22 -14.01
C VAL A 294 -5.31 -13.37 -12.51
N LYS A 295 -4.75 -14.39 -11.83
CA LYS A 295 -4.87 -14.53 -10.36
C LYS A 295 -4.30 -13.34 -9.61
N ALA A 296 -3.09 -12.89 -9.98
CA ALA A 296 -2.44 -11.76 -9.35
C ALA A 296 -3.25 -10.45 -9.53
N LEU A 297 -3.82 -10.24 -10.71
CA LEU A 297 -4.70 -9.11 -11.00
C LEU A 297 -6.03 -9.21 -10.24
N ALA A 298 -6.67 -10.38 -10.20
CA ALA A 298 -7.88 -10.58 -9.41
C ALA A 298 -7.64 -10.33 -7.91
N GLN A 299 -6.49 -10.79 -7.40
CA GLN A 299 -6.07 -10.57 -6.02
C GLN A 299 -5.93 -9.09 -5.71
N ILE A 300 -5.22 -8.33 -6.54
CA ILE A 300 -5.03 -6.91 -6.26
C ILE A 300 -6.34 -6.11 -6.45
N SER A 301 -7.18 -6.47 -7.42
CA SER A 301 -8.53 -5.89 -7.59
C SER A 301 -9.39 -6.04 -6.34
N SER A 302 -9.27 -7.17 -5.63
CA SER A 302 -10.00 -7.42 -4.37
C SER A 302 -9.61 -6.49 -3.22
N THR A 303 -8.54 -5.70 -3.39
CA THR A 303 -7.98 -4.82 -2.34
C THR A 303 -8.00 -3.34 -2.71
N PHE A 304 -8.12 -2.98 -4.00
CA PHE A 304 -8.16 -1.59 -4.47
C PHE A 304 -9.54 -0.94 -4.51
N ILE A 305 -10.61 -1.72 -4.65
CA ILE A 305 -11.98 -1.18 -4.75
C ILE A 305 -12.54 -0.53 -3.45
N PRO A 306 -12.05 -0.72 -2.21
CA PRO A 306 -12.67 -0.10 -1.04
C PRO A 306 -12.50 1.41 -0.95
N ARG A 307 -11.50 2.01 -1.62
CA ARG A 307 -11.10 3.39 -1.32
C ARG A 307 -11.57 4.44 -2.32
N ALA A 308 -11.96 4.05 -3.53
CA ALA A 308 -12.27 5.02 -4.59
C ALA A 308 -13.63 5.71 -4.41
N HIS A 309 -14.70 5.02 -3.97
CA HIS A 309 -16.06 5.60 -3.98
C HIS A 309 -16.93 5.21 -2.78
N LEU A 310 -16.66 5.84 -1.64
CA LEU A 310 -17.71 6.09 -0.65
C LEU A 310 -18.47 7.38 -1.06
N PRO A 311 -19.82 7.39 -1.04
CA PRO A 311 -20.63 8.58 -1.29
C PRO A 311 -20.12 9.79 -0.50
N SER A 312 -20.25 11.01 -1.01
CA SER A 312 -19.69 12.22 -0.35
C SER A 312 -20.04 12.35 1.14
N HIS A 313 -21.23 11.92 1.56
CA HIS A 313 -21.68 11.89 2.96
C HIS A 313 -21.05 10.76 3.81
N ILE A 314 -20.60 9.66 3.20
CA ILE A 314 -19.87 8.56 3.87
C ILE A 314 -18.35 8.79 3.81
N ARG A 315 -17.87 9.54 2.81
CA ARG A 315 -16.47 9.98 2.71
C ARG A 315 -16.10 10.78 3.94
N ALA A 316 -16.85 11.83 4.27
CA ALA A 316 -16.64 12.61 5.49
C ALA A 316 -16.67 11.74 6.76
N ALA A 317 -17.61 10.80 6.87
CA ALA A 317 -17.68 9.90 8.02
C ALA A 317 -16.49 8.95 8.11
N THR A 318 -15.99 8.39 7.00
CA THR A 318 -14.88 7.43 7.01
C THR A 318 -13.50 8.07 7.03
N THR A 319 -13.30 9.25 6.43
CA THR A 319 -12.06 10.01 6.69
C THR A 319 -12.05 10.45 8.13
N TRP A 320 -13.10 11.05 8.67
CA TRP A 320 -13.11 11.50 10.08
C TRP A 320 -13.01 10.32 11.06
N ILE A 321 -13.71 9.20 10.84
CA ILE A 321 -13.62 8.01 11.72
C ILE A 321 -12.23 7.33 11.65
N VAL A 322 -11.56 7.30 10.49
CA VAL A 322 -10.21 6.71 10.40
C VAL A 322 -9.13 7.70 10.89
N ASP A 323 -9.30 9.01 10.68
CA ASP A 323 -8.41 10.05 11.24
C ASP A 323 -8.55 10.13 12.78
N GLU A 324 -9.77 10.14 13.31
CA GLU A 324 -10.07 10.16 14.75
C GLU A 324 -9.62 8.86 15.45
N LEU A 325 -9.81 7.68 14.82
CA LEU A 325 -9.37 6.40 15.38
C LEU A 325 -7.86 6.14 15.23
N SER A 326 -7.19 6.77 14.26
CA SER A 326 -5.72 6.79 14.20
C SER A 326 -5.11 7.67 15.30
N THR A 327 -5.89 8.62 15.82
CA THR A 327 -5.51 9.51 16.94
C THR A 327 -5.75 8.85 18.31
N ILE A 328 -6.62 7.84 18.40
CA ILE A 328 -7.02 7.16 19.65
C ILE A 328 -6.28 5.82 19.88
N THR A 329 -5.49 5.32 18.93
CA THR A 329 -4.77 4.04 19.07
C THR A 329 -3.28 4.20 19.38
N THR A 330 -2.97 4.97 20.43
CA THR A 330 -1.80 4.73 21.28
C THR A 330 -2.26 4.08 22.59
N PRO A 331 -1.61 2.99 23.06
CA PRO A 331 -2.06 2.30 24.27
C PRO A 331 -1.54 3.04 25.50
N LEU A 332 -2.32 3.97 26.05
CA LEU A 332 -2.00 4.59 27.34
C LEU A 332 -3.28 4.84 28.17
N TRP A 333 -3.44 3.95 29.16
CA TRP A 333 -4.16 4.05 30.44
C TRP A 333 -5.70 3.92 30.49
N ASN A 334 -6.10 2.92 31.29
CA ASN A 334 -7.37 2.86 32.02
C ASN A 334 -7.73 4.22 32.60
N THR A 335 -8.98 4.65 32.39
CA THR A 335 -9.83 5.21 33.44
C THR A 335 -11.28 5.21 32.97
N ASP A 336 -12.15 4.63 33.79
CA ASP A 336 -13.60 4.74 33.72
C ASP A 336 -14.04 6.21 33.73
N ILE A 337 -15.02 6.57 32.89
CA ILE A 337 -15.80 7.79 33.12
C ILE A 337 -17.29 7.48 33.03
N CYS A 338 -17.92 7.65 34.19
CA CYS A 338 -19.32 7.50 34.50
C CYS A 338 -20.24 8.45 33.71
N ALA A 339 -21.47 7.96 33.56
CA ALA A 339 -22.76 8.63 33.38
C ALA A 339 -22.83 10.17 33.39
N PHE A 340 -23.60 10.74 32.45
CA PHE A 340 -24.50 11.86 32.74
C PHE A 340 -25.78 11.79 31.89
N SER A 341 -26.91 11.83 32.60
CA SER A 341 -28.30 11.92 32.12
C SER A 341 -28.69 13.40 31.84
N PRO A 342 -29.77 13.70 31.09
CA PRO A 342 -30.02 15.03 30.52
C PRO A 342 -30.90 15.93 31.42
N GLN A 343 -30.67 17.24 31.38
CA GLN A 343 -31.60 18.26 31.92
C GLN A 343 -31.99 19.31 30.87
N SER A 344 -33.29 19.27 30.53
CA SER A 344 -34.29 20.34 30.31
C SER A 344 -33.92 21.73 29.75
N GLN A 345 -34.53 22.04 28.59
CA GLN A 345 -35.39 23.19 28.20
C GLN A 345 -35.23 24.60 28.81
N SER A 346 -35.15 25.62 27.92
CA SER A 346 -36.11 26.77 27.77
C SER A 346 -35.59 27.73 26.69
N SER A 347 -36.26 27.95 25.54
CA SER A 347 -37.35 28.91 25.23
C SER A 347 -36.85 30.11 24.40
N GLY A 348 -37.56 30.43 23.30
CA GLY A 348 -37.44 31.71 22.58
C GLY A 348 -37.71 31.60 21.08
N ARG A 349 -38.93 31.93 20.65
CA ARG A 349 -39.31 32.15 19.24
C ARG A 349 -38.86 33.54 18.81
N GLU A 350 -38.35 33.67 17.60
CA GLU A 350 -38.65 34.84 16.76
C GLU A 350 -38.50 34.47 15.28
N THR A 351 -39.51 34.84 14.50
CA THR A 351 -39.58 34.68 13.04
C THR A 351 -39.13 35.97 12.39
N ASP A 352 -38.25 35.90 11.38
CA ASP A 352 -38.34 36.80 10.23
C ASP A 352 -37.60 36.25 9.00
N LYS A 353 -38.24 36.39 7.84
CA LYS A 353 -37.68 36.18 6.50
C LYS A 353 -36.95 37.46 6.10
N VAL A 354 -35.79 37.35 5.43
CA VAL A 354 -35.47 38.08 4.16
C VAL A 354 -34.06 37.72 3.64
N SER A 355 -34.04 37.46 2.33
CA SER A 355 -32.98 37.51 1.32
C SER A 355 -31.62 36.82 1.55
N GLY A 356 -31.35 35.86 0.66
CA GLY A 356 -30.02 35.34 0.41
C GLY A 356 -29.17 36.33 -0.37
N ASN A 357 -28.10 36.81 0.27
CA ASN A 357 -26.85 37.15 -0.42
C ASN A 357 -25.61 37.16 0.49
N GLU A 358 -25.76 37.05 1.81
CA GLU A 358 -24.62 37.03 2.75
C GLU A 358 -23.89 35.67 2.87
N SER A 359 -24.45 34.57 2.36
CA SER A 359 -23.80 33.25 2.47
C SER A 359 -22.66 33.03 1.46
N ARG A 360 -22.49 33.89 0.44
CA ARG A 360 -21.43 33.73 -0.57
C ARG A 360 -20.09 34.34 -0.17
N ASP A 361 -20.10 35.43 0.60
CA ASP A 361 -18.87 36.10 1.03
C ASP A 361 -18.28 35.47 2.30
N GLY A 362 -19.10 34.93 3.18
CA GLY A 362 -18.64 34.09 4.31
C GLY A 362 -17.94 32.80 3.86
N LEU A 363 -18.43 32.15 2.79
CA LEU A 363 -17.80 30.96 2.22
C LEU A 363 -16.48 31.26 1.50
N ARG A 364 -16.34 32.44 0.87
CA ARG A 364 -15.08 32.86 0.24
C ARG A 364 -14.03 33.25 1.28
N HIS A 365 -14.42 33.90 2.37
CA HIS A 365 -13.52 34.25 3.48
C HIS A 365 -13.10 33.02 4.32
N TRP A 366 -14.00 32.03 4.46
CA TRP A 366 -13.67 30.75 5.09
C TRP A 366 -12.72 29.91 4.22
N ALA A 367 -12.99 29.80 2.91
CA ALA A 367 -12.16 29.03 1.97
C ALA A 367 -10.71 29.53 1.86
N THR A 368 -10.45 30.82 2.01
CA THR A 368 -9.07 31.37 2.07
C THR A 368 -8.37 31.11 3.40
N LYS A 369 -9.11 31.01 4.52
CA LYS A 369 -8.55 30.68 5.83
C LYS A 369 -8.25 29.17 5.97
N THR A 370 -9.07 28.31 5.37
CA THR A 370 -8.82 26.86 5.29
C THR A 370 -7.62 26.55 4.39
N LYS A 371 -7.40 27.29 3.29
CA LYS A 371 -6.21 27.13 2.44
C LYS A 371 -4.88 27.42 3.14
N ARG A 372 -4.86 28.29 4.16
CA ARG A 372 -3.64 28.63 4.92
C ARG A 372 -3.35 27.66 6.08
N SER A 373 -4.30 26.83 6.47
CA SER A 373 -4.14 25.85 7.56
C SER A 373 -3.86 24.42 7.06
N PHE A 374 -3.79 24.22 5.73
CA PHE A 374 -3.49 22.94 5.07
C PHE A 374 -1.97 22.71 4.84
N LEU A 375 -1.12 23.51 5.48
CA LEU A 375 0.33 23.31 5.52
C LEU A 375 0.71 22.61 6.82
N GLY A 376 0.84 21.29 6.73
CA GLY A 376 1.36 20.47 7.82
C GLY A 376 0.32 19.49 8.32
N LEU A 377 0.30 18.30 7.70
CA LEU A 377 -0.01 17.01 8.31
C LEU A 377 0.33 15.97 7.24
N GLY A 378 1.59 15.52 7.28
CA GLY A 378 2.16 14.59 6.32
C GLY A 378 1.62 13.19 6.56
N THR A 379 0.72 12.73 5.69
CA THR A 379 0.42 11.31 5.54
C THR A 379 1.34 10.76 4.45
N THR A 380 2.24 9.83 4.81
CA THR A 380 3.03 9.08 3.84
C THR A 380 2.13 8.06 3.17
N SER A 381 1.43 8.52 2.15
CA SER A 381 0.72 7.73 1.17
C SER A 381 0.75 8.51 -0.12
N VAL A 382 1.51 8.02 -1.10
CA VAL A 382 1.50 8.65 -2.41
C VAL A 382 0.17 8.29 -3.05
N LEU A 383 -0.72 9.26 -3.13
CA LEU A 383 -1.79 9.28 -4.12
C LEU A 383 -1.13 9.31 -5.49
N ASP A 384 -1.31 8.26 -6.28
CA ASP A 384 -1.17 8.40 -7.73
C ASP A 384 -2.34 9.29 -8.17
N ALA A 385 -2.05 10.55 -8.45
CA ALA A 385 -3.05 11.60 -8.67
C ALA A 385 -3.96 11.32 -9.88
N GLU A 386 -3.58 10.39 -10.77
CA GLU A 386 -4.41 9.95 -11.89
C GLU A 386 -5.40 8.83 -11.55
N LEU A 387 -5.19 8.10 -10.45
CA LEU A 387 -6.02 6.94 -10.08
C LEU A 387 -6.78 7.11 -8.75
N GLY A 388 -6.45 8.11 -7.93
CA GLY A 388 -7.12 8.32 -6.64
C GLY A 388 -6.87 7.18 -5.64
N VAL A 389 -5.80 6.40 -5.84
CA VAL A 389 -5.47 5.19 -5.07
C VAL A 389 -4.39 5.49 -4.03
N LEU A 390 -4.65 5.16 -2.76
CA LEU A 390 -3.59 5.01 -1.76
C LEU A 390 -3.05 3.58 -1.85
N VAL A 391 -1.90 3.44 -2.49
CA VAL A 391 -1.05 2.27 -2.29
C VAL A 391 -0.35 2.46 -0.93
N PRO A 392 -0.28 1.45 -0.04
CA PRO A 392 0.73 1.46 1.00
C PRO A 392 2.08 1.38 0.27
N VAL A 393 2.62 2.54 -0.09
CA VAL A 393 3.96 2.62 -0.68
C VAL A 393 4.88 2.34 0.51
N PRO A 394 5.56 1.18 0.57
CA PRO A 394 6.73 1.09 1.44
C PRO A 394 7.61 2.26 1.02
N VAL A 395 7.84 3.18 1.96
CA VAL A 395 8.78 4.32 1.91
C VAL A 395 9.71 4.16 0.71
N LEU A 396 9.54 4.96 -0.34
CA LEU A 396 10.27 4.79 -1.62
C LEU A 396 11.73 4.37 -1.40
N PHE A 397 12.01 3.08 -1.55
CA PHE A 397 13.34 2.52 -1.37
C PHE A 397 14.02 2.58 -2.73
N VAL A 398 14.79 3.63 -2.95
CA VAL A 398 15.53 3.83 -4.19
C VAL A 398 16.86 3.06 -4.12
N GLU A 399 16.96 2.00 -4.92
CA GLU A 399 18.24 1.31 -5.14
C GLU A 399 19.06 2.07 -6.21
N GLY A 400 20.10 2.80 -5.77
CA GLY A 400 20.99 3.51 -6.68
C GLY A 400 21.92 2.55 -7.43
N LYS A 401 21.76 2.41 -8.75
CA LYS A 401 22.75 1.72 -9.60
C LYS A 401 24.07 2.50 -9.62
N ARG A 402 25.18 1.83 -9.29
CA ARG A 402 26.54 2.36 -9.47
C ARG A 402 26.83 2.56 -10.96
N GLY A 403 26.91 3.80 -11.41
CA GLY A 403 27.46 4.14 -12.73
C GLY A 403 28.93 3.73 -12.81
N LYS A 404 29.29 2.93 -13.81
CA LYS A 404 30.69 2.66 -14.18
C LYS A 404 31.33 3.98 -14.62
N GLY A 405 32.31 4.46 -13.88
CA GLY A 405 33.08 5.64 -14.24
C GLY A 405 33.83 5.43 -15.55
N GLY A 406 33.50 6.22 -16.56
CA GLY A 406 34.29 6.37 -17.77
C GLY A 406 35.60 7.12 -17.45
N SER A 407 36.72 6.51 -17.78
CA SER A 407 38.06 7.07 -17.61
C SER A 407 38.27 8.31 -18.48
N ARG A 408 38.80 9.36 -17.87
CA ARG A 408 39.26 10.62 -18.46
C ARG A 408 40.25 10.41 -19.62
N GLY A 409 39.96 11.00 -20.78
CA GLY A 409 40.98 11.46 -21.73
C GLY A 409 41.26 12.95 -21.47
N ARG A 410 42.49 13.29 -21.05
CA ARG A 410 42.95 14.68 -20.87
C ARG A 410 43.33 15.26 -22.23
N GLY A 411 42.59 16.26 -22.72
CA GLY A 411 43.02 17.13 -23.81
C GLY A 411 43.88 18.28 -23.27
N ARG A 412 45.12 18.40 -23.75
CA ARG A 412 45.99 19.58 -23.56
C ARG A 412 45.59 20.70 -24.54
N PRO A 413 45.80 21.99 -24.18
CA PRO A 413 45.56 23.11 -25.08
C PRO A 413 46.79 23.44 -25.93
N GLY A 414 46.58 23.71 -27.21
CA GLY A 414 47.50 24.37 -28.15
C GLY A 414 46.62 24.83 -29.31
N GLY A 415 46.61 26.07 -29.79
CA GLY A 415 47.74 26.95 -30.07
C GLY A 415 47.61 27.31 -31.55
N ARG A 416 47.46 28.60 -31.87
CA ARG A 416 47.21 29.17 -33.21
C ARG A 416 48.21 28.71 -34.28
N GLY A 417 47.76 28.72 -35.54
CA GLY A 417 48.60 28.95 -36.72
C GLY A 417 48.12 28.21 -37.97
N GLY A 418 47.83 28.95 -39.04
CA GLY A 418 47.57 28.44 -40.39
C GLY A 418 46.24 28.90 -40.95
#